data_AF-A0AA50VNB1-F1
#
_entry.id   AF-A0AA50VNB1-F1
#
_cell.length_a   1.000
_cell.length_b   1.000
_cell.length_c   1.000
_cell.angle_alpha   90.00
_cell.angle_beta   90.00
_cell.angle_gamma   90.00
#
_symmetry.space_group_name_H-M   'P 1'
#
loop_
_entity.id
_entity.type
_entity.pdbx_description
1 polymer ?
#
loop_
_entity_poly.entity_id
_entity_poly.type
_entity_poly.pdbx_seq_one_letter_code
_entity_poly.pdbx_strand_id
1 'polypeptide(L)'
;TPEYMALAGIKFKLSLPQFKDNPQLKEELFQGIKTGHMAPYYKEVCTDLGWPFDQKLYDDMAKENQIRLEKFEEDDSETPVWQ
;
A
#
# COMPACT_ATOMS: atom_id res chain seq x y z
N THR A 1 -6.53 14.29 7.80
CA THR A 1 -7.17 13.22 7.01
C THR A 1 -6.36 11.96 7.23
N PRO A 2 -6.95 10.78 7.44
CA PRO A 2 -6.18 9.54 7.56
C PRO A 2 -5.28 9.33 6.34
N GLU A 3 -4.08 8.79 6.54
CA GLU A 3 -3.07 8.67 5.48
C GLU A 3 -3.59 7.86 4.28
N TYR A 4 -4.36 6.78 4.52
CA TYR A 4 -4.96 5.97 3.46
C TYR A 4 -5.96 6.76 2.58
N MET A 5 -6.68 7.74 3.14
CA MET A 5 -7.60 8.58 2.37
C MET A 5 -6.84 9.52 1.44
N ALA A 6 -5.67 10.02 1.88
CA ALA A 6 -4.83 10.86 1.05
C ALA A 6 -4.33 10.09 -0.19
N LEU A 7 -3.85 8.86 0.00
CA LEU A 7 -3.38 7.99 -1.09
C LEU A 7 -4.50 7.66 -2.09
N ALA A 8 -5.70 7.34 -1.60
CA ALA A 8 -6.86 7.12 -2.47
C ALA A 8 -7.21 8.37 -3.30
N GLY A 9 -7.12 9.56 -2.70
CA GLY A 9 -7.30 10.83 -3.40
C GLY A 9 -6.25 11.07 -4.49
N ILE A 10 -5.00 10.71 -4.24
CA ILE A 10 -3.91 10.83 -5.22
C ILE A 10 -4.11 9.85 -6.38
N LYS A 11 -4.45 8.57 -6.10
CA LYS A 11 -4.82 7.59 -7.12
C LYS A 11 -5.94 8.11 -8.02
N PHE A 12 -6.99 8.67 -7.42
CA PHE A 12 -8.10 9.26 -8.18
C PHE A 12 -7.62 10.43 -9.06
N LYS A 13 -6.82 11.36 -8.52
CA LYS A 13 -6.25 12.46 -9.33
C LYS A 13 -5.47 11.92 -10.53
N LEU A 14 -4.60 10.93 -10.33
CA LEU A 14 -3.80 10.31 -11.39
C LEU A 14 -4.63 9.57 -12.45
N SER A 15 -5.87 9.17 -12.13
CA SER A 15 -6.79 8.62 -13.13
C SER A 15 -7.35 9.69 -14.09
N LEU A 16 -7.30 10.98 -13.69
CA LEU A 16 -7.78 12.09 -14.52
C LEU A 16 -6.75 12.44 -15.60
N PRO A 17 -7.16 12.68 -16.86
CA PRO A 17 -6.25 13.01 -17.97
C PRO A 17 -5.32 14.19 -17.68
N GLN A 18 -5.79 15.19 -16.92
CA GLN A 18 -5.01 16.39 -16.59
C GLN A 18 -3.84 16.14 -15.63
N PHE A 19 -3.84 15.03 -14.90
CA PHE A 19 -2.83 14.71 -13.88
C PHE A 19 -2.15 13.35 -14.12
N LYS A 20 -2.56 12.61 -15.15
CA LYS A 20 -2.09 11.25 -15.45
C LYS A 20 -0.57 11.10 -15.48
N ASP A 21 0.11 12.10 -16.02
CA ASP A 21 1.57 12.11 -16.17
C ASP A 21 2.27 13.01 -15.12
N ASN A 22 1.58 13.37 -14.03
CA ASN A 22 2.16 14.19 -12.97
C ASN A 22 3.16 13.35 -12.15
N PRO A 23 4.47 13.62 -12.25
CA PRO A 23 5.49 12.79 -11.60
C PRO A 23 5.50 12.98 -10.07
N GLN A 24 5.11 14.15 -9.57
CA GLN A 24 5.06 14.41 -8.12
C GLN A 24 3.96 13.58 -7.46
N LEU A 25 2.76 13.55 -8.04
CA LEU A 25 1.65 12.74 -7.53
C LEU A 25 1.96 11.24 -7.58
N LYS A 26 2.65 10.80 -8.64
CA LYS A 26 3.10 9.41 -8.76
C LYS A 26 4.09 9.05 -7.64
N GLU A 27 5.10 9.89 -7.41
CA GLU A 27 6.08 9.65 -6.36
C GLU A 27 5.43 9.64 -4.97
N GLU A 28 4.55 10.60 -4.69
CA GLU A 28 3.83 10.69 -3.41
C GLU A 28 2.99 9.42 -3.15
N LEU A 29 2.28 8.92 -4.17
CA LEU A 29 1.52 7.69 -4.07
C LEU A 29 2.42 6.47 -3.80
N PHE A 30 3.51 6.33 -4.56
CA PHE A 30 4.44 5.21 -4.39
C PHE A 30 5.14 5.22 -3.03
N GLN A 31 5.54 6.39 -2.53
CA GLN A 31 6.17 6.52 -1.21
C GLN A 31 5.22 6.12 -0.09
N GLY A 32 3.95 6.54 -0.15
CA GLY A 32 2.95 6.12 0.84
C GLY A 32 2.68 4.62 0.81
N ILE A 33 2.57 4.03 -0.39
CA ILE A 33 2.39 2.58 -0.57
C ILE A 33 3.57 1.81 0.02
N LYS A 34 4.80 2.23 -0.25
CA LYS A 34 6.02 1.59 0.27
C LYS A 34 6.12 1.70 1.78
N THR A 35 5.86 2.88 2.33
CA THR A 35 5.93 3.15 3.78
C THR A 35 4.93 2.31 4.56
N GLY A 36 3.71 2.17 4.04
CA GLY A 36 2.68 1.31 4.63
C GLY A 36 2.75 -0.16 4.24
N HIS A 37 3.77 -0.57 3.47
CA HIS A 37 3.91 -1.91 2.90
C HIS A 37 2.61 -2.43 2.24
N MET A 38 1.88 -1.57 1.53
CA MET A 38 0.53 -1.85 1.03
C MET A 38 0.54 -2.70 -0.26
N ALA A 39 1.11 -3.90 -0.21
CA ALA A 39 1.35 -4.76 -1.39
C ALA A 39 0.09 -5.03 -2.24
N PRO A 40 -1.07 -5.42 -1.66
CA PRO A 40 -2.28 -5.64 -2.46
C PRO A 40 -2.74 -4.36 -3.18
N TYR A 41 -2.69 -3.23 -2.48
CA TYR A 41 -3.08 -1.93 -3.03
C TYR A 41 -2.14 -1.47 -4.15
N TYR A 42 -0.83 -1.73 -4.02
CA TYR A 42 0.14 -1.48 -5.09
C TYR A 42 -0.25 -2.17 -6.41
N LYS A 43 -0.61 -3.45 -6.33
CA LYS A 43 -1.03 -4.24 -7.49
C LYS A 43 -2.28 -3.67 -8.16
N GLU A 44 -3.27 -3.26 -7.37
CA GLU A 44 -4.48 -2.60 -7.88
C GLU A 44 -4.16 -1.27 -8.56
N VAL A 45 -3.34 -0.42 -7.94
CA VAL A 45 -2.91 0.87 -8.50
C VAL A 45 -2.21 0.68 -9.84
N CYS A 46 -1.28 -0.27 -9.94
CA CYS A 46 -0.61 -0.57 -11.21
C CYS A 46 -1.58 -1.04 -12.29
N THR A 47 -2.55 -1.88 -11.91
CA THR A 47 -3.57 -2.39 -12.83
C THR A 47 -4.47 -1.26 -13.34
N ASP A 48 -5.01 -0.44 -12.43
CA ASP A 48 -5.98 0.61 -12.75
C ASP A 48 -5.37 1.76 -13.55
N LEU A 49 -4.12 2.13 -13.25
CA LEU A 49 -3.42 3.22 -13.93
C LEU A 49 -2.61 2.74 -15.15
N GLY A 50 -2.60 1.43 -15.41
CA GLY A 50 -1.84 0.82 -16.52
C GLY A 50 -0.32 0.98 -16.36
N TRP A 51 0.17 1.00 -15.13
CA TRP A 51 1.59 1.17 -14.82
C TRP A 51 2.32 -0.16 -14.80
N PRO A 52 3.63 -0.17 -15.11
CA PRO A 52 4.43 -1.39 -15.00
C PRO A 52 4.40 -1.90 -13.55
N PHE A 53 4.19 -3.19 -13.41
CA PHE A 53 4.16 -3.88 -12.14
C PHE A 53 5.55 -4.45 -11.83
N ASP A 54 6.10 -4.06 -10.69
CA ASP A 54 7.37 -4.58 -10.18
C ASP A 54 7.07 -5.70 -9.16
N GLN A 55 7.25 -6.95 -9.61
CA GLN A 55 7.04 -8.14 -8.78
C GLN A 55 7.96 -8.15 -7.56
N LYS A 56 9.21 -7.69 -7.70
CA LYS A 56 10.17 -7.68 -6.60
C LYS A 56 9.70 -6.73 -5.51
N LEU A 57 9.26 -5.53 -5.90
CA LEU A 57 8.72 -4.56 -4.95
C LEU A 57 7.48 -5.09 -4.22
N TYR A 58 6.60 -5.78 -4.94
CA TYR A 58 5.43 -6.42 -4.35
C TYR A 58 5.81 -7.49 -3.32
N ASP A 59 6.72 -8.39 -3.67
CA ASP A 59 7.16 -9.49 -2.79
C ASP A 59 7.83 -8.95 -1.52
N ASP A 60 8.68 -7.92 -1.67
CA ASP A 60 9.34 -7.25 -0.55
C ASP A 60 8.31 -6.65 0.42
N MET A 61 7.27 -5.97 -0.08
CA MET A 61 6.20 -5.42 0.76
C MET A 61 5.31 -6.51 1.37
N ALA A 62 4.99 -7.57 0.62
CA ALA A 62 4.15 -8.66 1.10
C ALA A 62 4.81 -9.43 2.24
N LYS A 63 6.13 -9.66 2.15
CA LYS A 63 6.93 -10.30 3.20
C LYS A 63 6.91 -9.50 4.50
N GLU A 64 7.09 -8.18 4.42
CA GLU A 64 7.05 -7.31 5.60
C GLU A 64 5.67 -7.29 6.28
N ASN A 65 4.59 -7.37 5.50
CA ASN A 65 3.25 -7.53 6.06
C ASN A 65 3.08 -8.87 6.77
N GLN A 66 3.54 -9.96 6.16
CA GLN A 66 3.48 -11.28 6.76
C GLN A 66 4.21 -11.31 8.11
N ILE A 67 5.44 -10.78 8.17
CA ILE A 67 6.22 -10.70 9.41
C ILE A 67 5.47 -9.90 10.50
N ARG A 68 4.80 -8.80 10.12
CA ARG A 68 4.00 -8.02 11.09
C ARG A 68 2.76 -8.77 11.56
N LEU A 69 2.07 -9.48 10.67
CA LEU A 69 0.91 -10.30 11.02
C LEU A 69 1.28 -11.43 11.98
N GLU A 70 2.37 -12.13 11.71
CA GLU A 70 2.89 -13.20 12.59
C GLU A 70 3.18 -12.66 14.00
N LYS A 71 3.76 -11.45 14.12
CA LYS A 71 3.98 -10.81 15.43
C LYS A 71 2.68 -10.48 16.16
N PHE A 72 1.66 -10.02 15.45
CA PHE A 72 0.36 -9.76 16.07
C PHE A 72 -0.32 -11.05 16.53
N GLU A 73 -0.18 -12.14 15.77
CA GLU A 73 -0.68 -13.47 16.17
C GLU A 73 0.03 -14.00 17.43
N GLU A 74 1.35 -13.79 17.53
CA GLU A 74 2.12 -14.09 18.74
C GLU A 74 1.65 -13.25 19.93
N ASP A 75 1.55 -11.92 19.79
CA ASP A 75 1.10 -10.99 20.85
C ASP A 75 -0.35 -11.28 21.30
N ASP A 76 -1.27 -11.55 20.37
CA ASP A 76 -2.67 -11.85 20.68
C ASP A 76 -2.81 -13.18 21.43
N SER A 77 -1.93 -14.16 21.14
CA SER A 77 -1.90 -15.45 21.84
C SER A 77 -1.45 -15.34 23.31
N GLU A 78 -0.75 -14.25 23.68
CA GLU A 78 -0.33 -13.97 25.05
C GLU A 78 -1.40 -13.28 25.89
N THR A 79 -2.50 -12.82 25.28
CA THR A 79 -3.65 -12.26 26.05
C THR A 79 -4.53 -13.39 26.59
N PRO A 80 -4.63 -13.57 27.93
CA PRO A 80 -5.53 -14.57 28.49
C PRO A 80 -6.97 -14.14 28.18
N VAL A 81 -7.71 -14.99 27.47
CA VAL A 81 -9.17 -14.89 27.39
C VAL A 81 -9.68 -15.01 28.82
N TRP A 82 -10.10 -13.88 29.41
CA TRP A 82 -10.58 -13.79 30.78
C TRP A 82 -11.62 -14.90 31.05
N GLN A 83 -11.33 -15.77 32.02
CA GLN A 83 -12.30 -16.70 32.63
C GLN A 83 -13.36 -15.94 33.43
#